data_AF-A0A2S6TFP0-F1
#
_entry.id   AF-A0A2S6TFP0-F1
#
_cell.length_a   1.000
_cell.length_b   1.000
_cell.length_c   1.000
_cell.angle_alpha   90.00
_cell.angle_beta   90.00
_cell.angle_gamma   90.00
#
_symmetry.space_group_name_H-M   'P 1'
#
loop_
_entity.id
_entity.type
_entity.pdbx_description
1 polymer ?
#
loop_
_entity_poly.entity_id
_entity_poly.type
_entity_poly.pdbx_seq_one_letter_code
_entity_poly.pdbx_strand_id
1 'polypeptide(L)' 'MYIGTMIYTWLNGVLVGTDQFGNRYYRARKGKLYGRERRWVLFRGDVEA' A
#
# COMPACT_ATOMS: atom_id res chain seq x y z
N MET A 1 10.91 6.61 8.76
CA MET A 1 9.77 7.48 8.37
C MET A 1 9.54 7.41 6.85
N TYR A 2 8.52 6.65 6.41
CA TYR A 2 8.25 6.29 5.01
C TYR A 2 7.40 7.32 4.23
N ILE A 3 7.73 8.62 4.31
CA ILE A 3 6.91 9.69 3.70
C ILE A 3 6.73 9.48 2.18
N GLY A 4 7.81 9.11 1.47
CA GLY A 4 7.75 8.85 0.03
C GLY A 4 6.79 7.71 -0.33
N THR A 5 6.78 6.64 0.45
CA THR A 5 5.90 5.49 0.25
C THR A 5 4.44 5.84 0.54
N MET A 6 4.17 6.68 1.54
CA MET A 6 2.83 7.18 1.84
C MET A 6 2.29 8.05 0.71
N ILE A 7 3.08 9.03 0.22
CA ILE A 7 2.69 9.89 -0.89
C ILE A 7 2.45 9.07 -2.16
N TYR A 8 3.37 8.15 -2.48
CA TYR A 8 3.20 7.24 -3.62
C TYR A 8 1.91 6.41 -3.51
N THR A 9 1.63 5.88 -2.32
CA THR A 9 0.43 5.08 -2.07
C THR A 9 -0.83 5.91 -2.19
N TRP A 10 -0.82 7.17 -1.77
CA TRP A 10 -1.99 8.04 -1.87
C TRP A 10 -2.29 8.46 -3.32
N LEU A 11 -1.24 8.69 -4.12
CA LEU A 11 -1.37 9.07 -5.52
C LEU A 11 -1.70 7.88 -6.44
N ASN A 12 -1.10 6.71 -6.19
CA ASN A 12 -1.16 5.55 -7.09
C ASN A 12 -1.92 4.35 -6.53
N GLY A 13 -2.21 4.31 -5.24
CA GLY A 13 -2.89 3.21 -4.58
C GLY A 13 -4.39 3.45 -4.39
N VAL A 14 -5.16 2.37 -4.48
CA VAL A 14 -6.56 2.30 -4.06
C VAL A 14 -6.62 1.40 -2.84
N LEU A 15 -7.21 1.88 -1.75
CA LEU A 15 -7.45 1.08 -0.55
C LEU A 15 -8.43 -0.04 -0.89
N VAL A 16 -8.00 -1.28 -0.66
CA VAL A 16 -8.82 -2.49 -0.89
C VAL A 16 -9.54 -2.89 0.37
N GLY A 17 -8.88 -2.77 1.52
CA GLY A 17 -9.44 -3.15 2.81
C GLY A 17 -8.44 -3.01 3.94
N THR A 18 -8.92 -3.24 5.15
CA THR A 18 -8.15 -3.22 6.39
C THR A 18 -8.35 -4.51 7.14
N ASP A 19 -7.30 -5.06 7.74
CA ASP A 19 -7.43 -6.19 8.65
C ASP A 19 -7.71 -5.72 10.10
N GLN A 20 -7.98 -6.70 10.97
CA GLN A 20 -8.18 -6.49 12.40
C GLN A 20 -6.93 -5.99 13.15
N PHE A 21 -5.74 -6.13 12.55
CA PHE A 21 -4.48 -5.63 13.08
C PHE A 21 -4.21 -4.17 12.66
N GLY A 22 -5.06 -3.61 11.79
CA GLY A 22 -4.96 -2.26 11.27
C GLY A 22 -4.06 -2.12 10.03
N ASN A 23 -3.57 -3.23 9.48
CA ASN A 23 -2.84 -3.22 8.22
C ASN A 23 -3.78 -2.86 7.08
N ARG A 24 -3.28 -2.04 6.16
CA ARG A 24 -4.07 -1.51 5.04
C ARG A 24 -3.54 -2.07 3.74
N TYR A 25 -4.42 -2.70 2.98
CA TYR A 25 -4.08 -3.31 1.70
C TYR A 25 -4.38 -2.34 0.56
N TYR A 26 -3.42 -2.14 -0.32
CA TYR A 26 -3.54 -1.24 -1.46
C TYR A 26 -3.30 -1.99 -2.77
N ARG A 27 -4.02 -1.59 -3.82
CA ARG A 27 -3.77 -1.99 -5.20
C ARG A 27 -3.45 -0.78 -6.08
N ALA A 28 -2.65 -0.95 -7.12
CA ALA A 28 -2.39 0.12 -8.07
C ALA A 28 -3.67 0.54 -8.81
N ARG A 29 -3.96 1.85 -8.85
CA ARG A 29 -5.08 2.43 -9.61
C ARG A 29 -4.85 2.36 -11.11
N LYS A 30 -3.60 2.59 -11.53
CA LYS A 30 -3.14 2.59 -12.92
C LYS A 30 -1.73 2.00 -12.97
N GLY A 31 -1.44 1.27 -14.05
CA GLY A 31 -0.16 0.61 -14.26
C GLY A 31 -0.24 -0.88 -13.93
N LYS A 32 0.03 -1.71 -14.95
CA LYS A 32 0.26 -3.13 -14.80
C LYS A 32 1.78 -3.32 -14.75
N LEU A 33 2.30 -3.83 -13.64
CA LEU A 33 3.68 -4.26 -13.57
C LEU A 33 3.71 -5.71 -14.09
N TYR A 34 4.41 -5.97 -15.20
CA TYR A 34 4.44 -7.28 -15.86
C TYR A 34 3.03 -7.85 -16.17
N GLY A 35 2.10 -7.00 -16.57
CA GLY A 35 0.72 -7.42 -16.89
C GLY A 35 -0.18 -7.68 -15.66
N ARG A 36 0.32 -7.51 -14.43
CA ARG A 36 -0.46 -7.69 -13.19
C ARG A 36 -0.65 -6.38 -12.43
N GLU A 37 -1.78 -6.25 -11.75
CA GLU A 37 -2.00 -5.14 -10.82
C GLU A 37 -1.01 -5.25 -9.66
N ARG A 38 -0.25 -4.19 -9.40
CA ARG A 38 0.65 -4.14 -8.25
C ARG A 38 -0.17 -4.05 -6.96
N ARG A 39 0.16 -4.87 -5.96
CA ARG A 39 -0.48 -4.88 -4.64
C ARG A 39 0.60 -4.76 -3.56
N TRP A 40 0.32 -4.02 -2.50
CA TRP A 40 1.20 -3.89 -1.34
C TRP A 40 0.38 -3.66 -0.08
N VAL A 41 1.02 -3.84 1.07
CA VAL A 41 0.41 -3.63 2.38
C VAL A 41 1.16 -2.54 3.12
N LEU A 42 0.43 -1.69 3.84
CA LEU A 42 0.95 -0.75 4.81
C LEU A 42 0.63 -1.29 6.19
N PHE A 43 1.67 -1.73 6.90
CA PHE A 43 1.54 -2.19 8.26
C PHE A 43 1.28 -1.02 9.20
N ARG A 44 0.39 -1.22 10.18
CA ARG A 44 0.10 -0.21 11.21
C ARG A 44 1.01 -0.44 12.41
N GLY A 45 2.20 0.16 12.34
CA GLY A 45 3.19 0.15 13.41
C GLY A 45 4.55 0.57 12.87
N ASP A 46 5.44 1.04 13.76
CA ASP A 46 6.85 1.12 13.43
C ASP A 46 7.33 -0.32 13.19
N VAL A 47 8.01 -0.51 12.05
CA VAL A 47 8.86 -1.68 11.87
C VAL A 47 10.00 -1.48 12.87
N GLU A 48 9.79 -1.92 14.10
CA GLU A 48 10.87 -2.28 15.01
C GLU A 48 11.54 -3.50 14.37
N ALA A 49 12.49 -3.22 13.47
CA ALA A 49 13.42 -4.20 12.90
C ALA A 49 14.75 -4.13 13.65
#